data_AF-A0A536FAQ6-F1
#
_entry.id   AF-A0A536FAQ6-F1
#
_cell.length_a   1.000
_cell.length_b   1.000
_cell.length_c   1.000
_cell.angle_alpha   90.00
_cell.angle_beta   90.00
_cell.angle_gamma   90.00
#
_symmetry.space_group_name_H-M   'P 1'
#
loop_
_entity.id
_entity.type
_entity.pdbx_description
1 polymer ?
#
loop_
_entity_poly.entity_id
_entity_poly.type
_entity_poly.pdbx_seq_one_letter_code
_entity_poly.pdbx_strand_id
1 'polypeptide(L)'
;MCRTSGRSGTRSSRRRSSSAACASGTRFRVRKLGGPRPGRPSGTPQGGADHVHVAADPRSVLRRLPPDAVQFQVILGSLLGDARLVGLPGERRMRIVHRADRHDYVWWKYDRLATFAADPPAQRAGALRFETVAHPIFDDVARLFRGGGGMGHARRDAVAKLLRPLGLAVWLADVGRLELRPGEFLPEQRELALAS
;
A
#
# COMPACT_ATOMS: atom_id res chain seq x y z
N MET A 1 -8.41 54.23 -34.76
CA MET A 1 -9.64 54.29 -35.60
C MET A 1 -9.96 52.89 -36.10
N CYS A 2 -11.26 52.57 -36.11
CA CYS A 2 -11.95 51.41 -36.70
C CYS A 2 -11.82 50.00 -36.07
N ARG A 3 -13.01 49.50 -35.76
CA ARG A 3 -13.45 48.22 -35.17
C ARG A 3 -13.56 47.11 -36.24
N THR A 4 -13.61 45.86 -35.79
CA THR A 4 -14.67 44.83 -36.03
C THR A 4 -14.15 43.50 -35.43
N SER A 5 -14.72 42.84 -34.43
CA SER A 5 -16.03 42.16 -34.26
C SER A 5 -16.17 40.83 -35.02
N GLY A 6 -16.24 39.72 -34.29
CA GLY A 6 -16.75 38.40 -34.73
C GLY A 6 -16.65 37.34 -33.61
N ARG A 7 -17.65 37.22 -32.72
CA ARG A 7 -18.67 36.14 -32.64
C ARG A 7 -18.08 34.71 -32.55
N SER A 8 -18.11 34.07 -31.37
CA SER A 8 -19.20 33.28 -30.77
C SER A 8 -19.37 31.87 -31.36
N GLY A 9 -19.17 30.84 -30.53
CA GLY A 9 -19.46 29.45 -30.87
C GLY A 9 -19.38 28.53 -29.66
N THR A 10 -20.30 28.66 -28.71
CA THR A 10 -20.55 27.68 -27.65
C THR A 10 -21.27 26.47 -28.23
N ARG A 11 -20.75 25.25 -28.01
CA ARG A 11 -21.52 24.00 -28.16
C ARG A 11 -21.49 23.20 -26.87
N SER A 12 -22.56 23.43 -26.11
CA SER A 12 -23.11 22.52 -25.11
C SER A 12 -23.53 21.22 -25.80
N SER A 13 -23.12 20.07 -25.25
CA SER A 13 -23.86 18.83 -25.43
C SER A 13 -24.07 18.16 -24.07
N ARG A 14 -25.27 18.40 -23.53
CA ARG A 14 -25.94 17.52 -22.56
C ARG A 14 -26.38 16.25 -23.29
N ARG A 15 -26.13 15.10 -22.68
CA ARG A 15 -26.93 13.85 -22.69
C ARG A 15 -26.11 12.80 -21.93
N ARG A 16 -26.65 11.87 -21.16
CA ARG A 16 -27.95 11.65 -20.55
C ARG A 16 -27.68 10.53 -19.53
N SER A 17 -28.26 10.69 -18.36
CA SER A 17 -28.51 9.68 -17.33
C SER A 17 -28.89 8.31 -17.90
N SER A 18 -28.40 7.24 -17.30
CA SER A 18 -29.21 6.04 -17.07
C SER A 18 -28.69 5.27 -15.85
N SER A 19 -29.48 5.40 -14.78
CA SER A 19 -29.50 4.54 -13.61
C SER A 19 -30.17 3.22 -13.97
N ALA A 20 -29.64 2.10 -13.49
CA ALA A 20 -30.42 0.89 -13.29
C ALA A 20 -29.93 0.19 -12.03
N ALA A 21 -30.70 0.38 -10.96
CA ALA A 21 -30.67 -0.45 -9.77
C ALA A 21 -31.33 -1.80 -10.11
N CYS A 22 -30.73 -2.90 -9.66
CA CYS A 22 -31.41 -4.17 -9.47
C CYS A 22 -31.02 -4.74 -8.12
N ALA A 23 -31.85 -4.43 -7.13
CA ALA A 23 -31.89 -5.11 -5.85
C ALA A 23 -32.65 -6.43 -6.03
N SER A 24 -32.13 -7.52 -5.49
CA SER A 24 -32.88 -8.77 -5.32
C SER A 24 -32.42 -9.42 -4.03
N GLY A 25 -33.04 -8.99 -2.93
CA GLY A 25 -32.88 -9.59 -1.61
C GLY A 25 -33.61 -10.92 -1.54
N THR A 26 -32.88 -11.99 -1.24
CA THR A 26 -33.48 -13.29 -0.93
C THR A 26 -33.58 -13.42 0.58
N ARG A 27 -34.81 -13.31 1.10
CA ARG A 27 -35.14 -13.57 2.52
C ARG A 27 -35.21 -15.08 2.73
N PHE A 28 -34.25 -15.65 3.47
CA PHE A 28 -34.37 -17.02 3.97
C PHE A 28 -35.08 -17.00 5.34
N ARG A 29 -36.25 -17.65 5.38
CA ARG A 29 -37.11 -17.80 6.56
C ARG A 29 -36.89 -19.21 7.11
N VAL A 30 -36.14 -19.37 8.21
CA VAL A 30 -35.99 -20.67 8.87
C VAL A 30 -37.12 -20.85 9.89
N ARG A 31 -37.90 -21.90 9.70
CA ARG A 31 -39.00 -22.32 10.57
C ARG A 31 -38.45 -22.84 11.91
N LYS A 32 -39.05 -22.36 12.99
CA LYS A 32 -38.93 -22.86 14.36
C LYS A 32 -39.74 -24.17 14.46
N LEU A 33 -39.10 -25.29 14.79
CA LEU A 33 -39.78 -26.52 15.24
C LEU A 33 -39.24 -26.85 16.62
N GLY A 34 -40.14 -26.93 17.60
CA GLY A 34 -39.85 -27.24 18.99
C GLY A 34 -40.32 -28.64 19.36
N GLY A 35 -39.63 -29.20 20.37
CA GLY A 35 -40.03 -30.37 21.18
C GLY A 35 -39.01 -31.53 21.12
N PRO A 36 -38.98 -32.44 22.11
CA PRO A 36 -38.96 -32.25 23.56
C PRO A 36 -37.66 -32.78 24.23
N ARG A 37 -37.43 -32.41 25.50
CA ARG A 37 -36.31 -32.87 26.35
C ARG A 37 -36.43 -34.35 26.73
N PRO A 38 -35.28 -35.05 26.87
CA PRO A 38 -35.09 -35.87 28.07
C PRO A 38 -33.65 -35.85 28.64
N GLY A 39 -33.54 -36.12 29.95
CA GLY A 39 -32.42 -36.83 30.55
C GLY A 39 -31.22 -36.01 31.02
N ARG A 40 -31.09 -35.86 32.34
CA ARG A 40 -29.90 -35.35 33.04
C ARG A 40 -29.04 -36.54 33.47
N PRO A 41 -27.77 -36.65 33.04
CA PRO A 41 -26.77 -37.38 33.79
C PRO A 41 -25.89 -36.40 34.57
N SER A 42 -25.84 -36.63 35.88
CA SER A 42 -24.84 -36.08 36.80
C SER A 42 -23.46 -36.61 36.42
N GLY A 43 -22.62 -35.73 35.87
CA GLY A 43 -21.22 -35.96 35.60
C GLY A 43 -20.43 -34.69 35.93
N THR A 44 -19.41 -34.87 36.75
CA THR A 44 -18.46 -33.90 37.31
C THR A 44 -17.92 -32.90 36.27
N PRO A 45 -17.81 -31.58 36.57
CA PRO A 45 -17.15 -30.65 35.67
C PRO A 45 -15.64 -30.72 35.93
N GLN A 46 -14.90 -31.40 35.06
CA GLN A 46 -13.44 -31.25 35.02
C GLN A 46 -13.04 -30.59 33.70
N GLY A 47 -12.54 -29.36 33.83
CA GLY A 47 -11.64 -28.71 32.89
C GLY A 47 -12.26 -28.38 31.54
N GLY A 48 -13.10 -27.34 31.51
CA GLY A 48 -13.35 -26.62 30.27
C GLY A 48 -12.00 -26.19 29.72
N ALA A 49 -11.66 -26.64 28.51
CA ALA A 49 -10.65 -25.97 27.73
C ALA A 49 -11.14 -24.55 27.56
N ASP A 50 -10.53 -23.62 28.28
CA ASP A 50 -10.66 -22.19 28.05
C ASP A 50 -10.20 -21.96 26.61
N HIS A 51 -11.14 -22.07 25.68
CA HIS A 51 -10.98 -21.50 24.36
C HIS A 51 -10.95 -20.00 24.60
N VAL A 52 -9.74 -19.49 24.84
CA VAL A 52 -9.47 -18.07 24.85
C VAL A 52 -9.88 -17.58 23.49
N HIS A 53 -11.09 -17.05 23.40
CA HIS A 53 -11.52 -16.21 22.28
C HIS A 53 -10.69 -14.93 22.39
N VAL A 54 -9.45 -15.01 21.92
CA VAL A 54 -8.71 -13.81 21.56
C VAL A 54 -9.47 -13.28 20.36
N ALA A 55 -10.40 -12.37 20.60
CA ALA A 55 -10.87 -11.46 19.57
C ALA A 55 -9.64 -10.64 19.15
N ALA A 56 -8.82 -11.24 18.29
CA ALA A 56 -7.60 -10.63 17.83
C ALA A 56 -8.03 -9.36 17.11
N ASP A 57 -7.66 -8.22 17.69
CA ASP A 57 -7.82 -6.92 17.04
C ASP A 57 -7.31 -7.08 15.60
N PRO A 58 -8.10 -6.76 14.56
CA PRO A 58 -7.72 -7.01 13.17
C PRO A 58 -6.29 -6.52 12.86
N ARG A 59 -5.85 -5.40 13.46
CA ARG A 59 -4.48 -4.88 13.29
C ARG A 59 -3.41 -5.81 13.88
N SER A 60 -3.70 -6.49 14.98
CA SER A 60 -2.81 -7.49 15.60
C SER A 60 -2.64 -8.75 14.74
N VAL A 61 -3.64 -9.10 13.92
CA VAL A 61 -3.56 -10.19 12.93
C VAL A 61 -2.69 -9.77 11.75
N LEU A 62 -2.91 -8.56 11.22
CA LEU A 62 -2.13 -8.01 10.10
C LEU A 62 -0.63 -7.91 10.43
N ARG A 63 -0.27 -7.65 11.71
CA ARG A 63 1.12 -7.65 12.21
C ARG A 63 1.87 -8.96 12.01
N ARG A 64 1.18 -10.07 11.78
CA ARG A 64 1.75 -11.42 11.68
C ARG A 64 1.84 -11.92 10.24
N LEU A 65 1.22 -11.23 9.29
CA LEU A 65 1.21 -11.65 7.90
C LEU A 65 2.47 -11.14 7.19
N PRO A 66 3.40 -12.01 6.79
CA PRO A 66 4.56 -11.57 6.03
C PRO A 66 4.10 -11.01 4.68
N PRO A 67 4.74 -9.94 4.18
CA PRO A 67 4.44 -9.45 2.84
C PRO A 67 4.80 -10.52 1.80
N ASP A 68 3.96 -10.66 0.78
CA ASP A 68 4.33 -11.46 -0.38
C ASP A 68 5.49 -10.79 -1.17
N ALA A 69 5.99 -11.48 -2.19
CA ALA A 69 7.11 -10.99 -2.99
C ALA A 69 6.83 -9.65 -3.68
N VAL A 70 5.60 -9.42 -4.16
CA VAL A 70 5.19 -8.17 -4.82
C VAL A 70 5.13 -7.05 -3.79
N GLN A 71 4.47 -7.29 -2.65
CA GLN A 71 4.34 -6.35 -1.54
C GLN A 71 5.70 -5.94 -0.99
N PHE A 72 6.60 -6.90 -0.79
CA PHE A 72 7.96 -6.64 -0.34
C PHE A 72 8.72 -5.73 -1.32
N GLN A 73 8.58 -5.95 -2.64
CA GLN A 73 9.21 -5.09 -3.64
C GLN A 73 8.61 -3.67 -3.66
N VAL A 74 7.29 -3.53 -3.48
CA VAL A 74 6.66 -2.20 -3.35
C VAL A 74 7.13 -1.49 -2.09
N ILE A 75 7.25 -2.19 -0.96
CA ILE A 75 7.79 -1.65 0.29
C ILE A 75 9.25 -1.20 0.11
N LEU A 76 10.11 -2.09 -0.38
CA LEU A 76 11.54 -1.81 -0.53
C LEU A 76 11.79 -0.66 -1.51
N GLY A 77 11.15 -0.69 -2.68
CA GLY A 77 11.26 0.38 -3.68
C GLY A 77 10.76 1.72 -3.16
N SER A 78 9.64 1.72 -2.42
CA SER A 78 9.10 2.97 -1.84
C SER A 78 10.03 3.57 -0.78
N LEU A 79 10.67 2.73 0.05
CA LEU A 79 11.61 3.17 1.09
C LEU A 79 12.95 3.67 0.54
N LEU A 80 13.35 3.21 -0.66
CA LEU A 80 14.48 3.76 -1.39
C LEU A 80 14.15 5.12 -2.03
N GLY A 81 12.87 5.36 -2.33
CA GLY A 81 12.34 6.62 -2.80
C GLY A 81 11.87 7.53 -1.65
N ASP A 82 10.60 7.88 -1.68
CA ASP A 82 10.04 8.95 -0.84
C ASP A 82 9.33 8.46 0.43
N ALA A 83 9.11 7.16 0.58
CA ALA A 83 8.47 6.64 1.78
C ALA A 83 9.39 6.75 3.00
N ARG A 84 8.78 6.94 4.17
CA ARG A 84 9.51 7.09 5.43
C ARG A 84 9.04 6.07 6.44
N LEU A 85 9.99 5.52 7.19
CA LEU A 85 9.68 4.78 8.42
C LEU A 85 9.46 5.77 9.56
N VAL A 86 8.33 5.62 10.25
CA VAL A 86 7.92 6.48 11.38
C VAL A 86 7.65 5.60 12.60
N GLY A 87 7.88 6.15 13.79
CA GLY A 87 7.73 5.42 15.05
C GLY A 87 9.03 4.79 15.56
N LEU A 88 8.96 4.28 16.78
CA LEU A 88 10.06 3.61 17.47
C LEU A 88 10.20 2.15 17.01
N PRO A 89 11.34 1.48 17.26
CA PRO A 89 11.48 0.04 17.05
C PRO A 89 10.32 -0.74 17.69
N GLY A 90 9.81 -1.76 17.00
CA GLY A 90 8.61 -2.52 17.39
C GLY A 90 7.30 -1.89 16.92
N GLU A 91 7.22 -0.56 16.85
CA GLU A 91 6.01 0.20 16.47
C GLU A 91 6.17 0.96 15.14
N ARG A 92 7.17 0.55 14.33
CA ARG A 92 7.46 1.19 13.05
C ARG A 92 6.35 0.98 12.05
N ARG A 93 6.01 2.06 11.37
CA ARG A 93 5.08 2.12 10.24
C ARG A 93 5.81 2.69 9.04
N MET A 94 5.44 2.25 7.85
CA MET A 94 5.77 2.96 6.62
C MET A 94 4.70 4.00 6.32
N ARG A 95 5.13 5.25 6.13
CA ARG A 95 4.32 6.37 5.66
C ARG A 95 4.66 6.66 4.20
N ILE A 96 3.64 6.73 3.37
CA ILE A 96 3.73 7.16 1.97
C ILE A 96 3.06 8.52 1.86
N VAL A 97 3.77 9.49 1.29
CA VAL A 97 3.25 10.85 1.02
C VAL A 97 3.68 11.23 -0.38
N HIS A 98 2.73 11.66 -1.20
CA HIS A 98 2.99 12.21 -2.54
C HIS A 98 2.18 13.49 -2.76
N ARG A 99 2.60 14.29 -3.74
CA ARG A 99 1.83 15.44 -4.23
C ARG A 99 0.46 14.96 -4.73
N ALA A 100 -0.57 15.80 -4.59
CA ALA A 100 -1.94 15.44 -4.94
C ALA A 100 -2.14 15.06 -6.42
N ASP A 101 -1.29 15.56 -7.33
CA ASP A 101 -1.31 15.23 -8.76
C ASP A 101 -0.83 13.78 -9.07
N ARG A 102 -0.26 13.07 -8.09
CA ARG A 102 0.11 11.65 -8.18
C ARG A 102 -0.95 10.72 -7.60
N HIS A 103 -2.21 11.11 -7.65
CA HIS A 103 -3.35 10.39 -7.07
C HIS A 103 -3.34 8.89 -7.41
N ASP A 104 -3.32 8.55 -8.70
CA ASP A 104 -3.44 7.16 -9.15
C ASP A 104 -2.27 6.31 -8.72
N TYR A 105 -1.08 6.90 -8.62
CA TYR A 105 0.11 6.19 -8.16
C TYR A 105 0.03 5.87 -6.66
N VAL A 106 -0.50 6.77 -5.84
CA VAL A 106 -0.73 6.48 -4.42
C VAL A 106 -1.78 5.40 -4.23
N TRP A 107 -2.87 5.44 -5.00
CA TRP A 107 -3.88 4.39 -4.97
C TRP A 107 -3.34 3.05 -5.47
N TRP A 108 -2.52 3.04 -6.51
CA TRP A 108 -1.83 1.82 -6.95
C TRP A 108 -0.97 1.22 -5.82
N LYS A 109 -0.22 2.04 -5.07
CA LYS A 109 0.54 1.55 -3.91
C LYS A 109 -0.38 1.03 -2.80
N TYR A 110 -1.48 1.73 -2.55
CA TYR A 110 -2.47 1.30 -1.55
C TYR A 110 -3.07 -0.05 -1.93
N ASP A 111 -3.48 -0.26 -3.18
CA ASP A 111 -4.08 -1.53 -3.61
C ASP A 111 -3.12 -2.71 -3.41
N ARG A 112 -1.81 -2.50 -3.61
CA ARG A 112 -0.80 -3.54 -3.33
C ARG A 112 -0.59 -3.76 -1.84
N LEU A 113 -0.75 -2.73 -1.01
CA LEU A 113 -0.41 -2.74 0.41
C LEU A 113 -1.64 -2.68 1.33
N ALA A 114 -2.85 -2.89 0.82
CA ALA A 114 -4.09 -2.71 1.57
C ALA A 114 -4.15 -3.62 2.80
N THR A 115 -3.56 -4.81 2.72
CA THR A 115 -3.42 -5.74 3.86
C THR A 115 -2.54 -5.20 4.98
N PHE A 116 -1.70 -4.20 4.69
CA PHE A 116 -0.88 -3.51 5.68
C PHE A 116 -1.38 -2.11 5.99
N ALA A 117 -2.35 -1.57 5.26
CA ALA A 117 -2.79 -0.19 5.43
C ALA A 117 -3.75 -0.05 6.63
N ALA A 118 -3.52 0.95 7.48
CA ALA A 118 -4.42 1.23 8.60
C ALA A 118 -5.72 1.88 8.13
N ASP A 119 -5.61 2.77 7.14
CA ASP A 119 -6.68 3.59 6.58
C ASP A 119 -6.41 3.80 5.07
N PRO A 120 -7.44 4.08 4.26
CA PRO A 120 -7.25 4.44 2.85
C PRO A 120 -6.49 5.78 2.69
N PRO A 121 -5.94 6.06 1.49
CA PRO A 121 -5.29 7.33 1.20
C PRO A 121 -6.21 8.52 1.46
N ALA A 122 -5.68 9.53 2.16
CA ALA A 122 -6.40 10.75 2.49
C ALA A 122 -5.56 11.98 2.15
N GLN A 123 -6.23 13.03 1.68
CA GLN A 123 -5.58 14.32 1.46
C GLN A 123 -5.36 15.04 2.77
N ARG A 124 -4.13 15.49 3.02
CA ARG A 124 -3.76 16.32 4.17
C ARG A 124 -2.69 17.33 3.74
N ALA A 125 -2.95 18.61 3.99
CA ALA A 125 -2.05 19.72 3.67
C ALA A 125 -1.55 19.71 2.20
N GLY A 126 -2.47 19.46 1.24
CA GLY A 126 -2.14 19.44 -0.20
C GLY A 126 -1.38 18.22 -0.70
N ALA A 127 -1.15 17.21 0.16
CA ALA A 127 -0.53 15.95 -0.21
C ALA A 127 -1.50 14.78 0.02
N LEU A 128 -1.39 13.75 -0.82
CA LEU A 128 -2.10 12.49 -0.64
C LEU A 128 -1.21 11.51 0.12
N ARG A 129 -1.72 10.96 1.22
CA ARG A 129 -0.94 10.07 2.09
C ARG A 129 -1.73 8.90 2.63
N PHE A 130 -1.03 7.80 2.90
CA PHE A 130 -1.51 6.73 3.77
C PHE A 130 -0.37 6.17 4.60
N GLU A 131 -0.73 5.45 5.65
CA GLU A 131 0.21 4.78 6.53
C GLU A 131 -0.17 3.31 6.67
N THR A 132 0.86 2.49 6.80
CA THR A 132 0.70 1.09 7.19
C THR A 132 0.45 0.97 8.70
N VAL A 133 -0.10 -0.16 9.13
CA VAL A 133 -0.05 -0.61 10.52
C VAL A 133 1.40 -0.87 10.92
N ALA A 134 1.67 -0.86 12.23
CA ALA A 134 3.00 -1.23 12.70
C ALA A 134 3.33 -2.66 12.25
N HIS A 135 4.54 -2.96 11.79
CA HIS A 135 4.90 -4.31 11.33
C HIS A 135 6.39 -4.64 11.55
N PRO A 136 6.74 -5.85 12.05
CA PRO A 136 8.14 -6.24 12.30
C PRO A 136 9.07 -6.10 11.09
N ILE A 137 8.56 -6.34 9.88
CA ILE A 137 9.33 -6.16 8.62
C ILE A 137 9.97 -4.77 8.52
N PHE A 138 9.34 -3.73 9.07
CA PHE A 138 9.87 -2.38 9.02
C PHE A 138 11.07 -2.20 9.95
N ASP A 139 11.18 -2.99 11.00
CA ASP A 139 12.39 -3.05 11.83
C ASP A 139 13.53 -3.77 11.11
N ASP A 140 13.22 -4.85 10.41
CA ASP A 140 14.18 -5.60 9.59
C ASP A 140 14.75 -4.71 8.48
N VAL A 141 13.87 -4.05 7.73
CA VAL A 141 14.25 -3.17 6.65
C VAL A 141 14.95 -1.91 7.17
N ALA A 142 14.56 -1.37 8.32
CA ALA A 142 15.28 -0.25 8.94
C ALA A 142 16.75 -0.57 9.28
N ARG A 143 17.08 -1.84 9.54
CA ARG A 143 18.48 -2.27 9.76
C ARG A 143 19.31 -2.21 8.48
N LEU A 144 18.69 -2.36 7.31
CA LEU A 144 19.36 -2.17 6.03
C LEU A 144 19.79 -0.71 5.83
N PHE A 145 19.04 0.25 6.39
CA PHE A 145 19.27 1.68 6.19
C PHE A 145 20.02 2.39 7.34
N ARG A 146 20.03 1.83 8.57
CA ARG A 146 20.69 2.47 9.72
C ARG A 146 22.22 2.32 9.67
N GLY A 147 22.88 3.47 9.53
CA GLY A 147 24.31 3.68 9.76
C GLY A 147 24.61 5.16 9.52
N GLY A 148 25.07 5.86 10.55
CA GLY A 148 25.35 7.30 10.50
C GLY A 148 26.32 7.61 9.36
N GLY A 149 25.95 8.57 8.51
CA GLY A 149 26.77 9.00 7.36
C GLY A 149 26.39 8.44 5.99
N GLY A 150 25.32 7.64 5.89
CA GLY A 150 24.78 7.16 4.61
C GLY A 150 24.81 5.65 4.42
N MET A 151 24.31 5.18 3.27
CA MET A 151 24.26 3.76 2.90
C MET A 151 25.65 3.30 2.47
N GLY A 152 26.40 2.67 3.39
CA GLY A 152 27.73 2.12 3.09
C GLY A 152 27.69 1.03 2.00
N HIS A 153 28.81 0.79 1.31
CA HIS A 153 28.93 -0.13 0.17
C HIS A 153 28.31 -1.52 0.42
N ALA A 154 28.68 -2.19 1.52
CA ALA A 154 28.13 -3.51 1.85
C ALA A 154 26.59 -3.53 1.98
N ARG A 155 25.98 -2.42 2.41
CA ARG A 155 24.52 -2.28 2.53
C ARG A 155 23.87 -1.98 1.17
N ARG A 156 24.55 -1.23 0.29
CA ARG A 156 24.13 -1.08 -1.11
C ARG A 156 24.10 -2.44 -1.80
N ASP A 157 25.12 -3.27 -1.59
CA ASP A 157 25.18 -4.62 -2.17
C ASP A 157 24.05 -5.52 -1.64
N ALA A 158 23.77 -5.44 -0.33
CA ALA A 158 22.67 -6.19 0.26
C ALA A 158 21.31 -5.76 -0.33
N VAL A 159 21.06 -4.46 -0.47
CA VAL A 159 19.83 -3.96 -1.11
C VAL A 159 19.78 -4.34 -2.59
N ALA A 160 20.89 -4.24 -3.32
CA ALA A 160 20.96 -4.60 -4.73
C ALA A 160 20.60 -6.08 -4.96
N LYS A 161 21.01 -6.98 -4.05
CA LYS A 161 20.66 -8.41 -4.09
C LYS A 161 19.16 -8.68 -3.82
N LEU A 162 18.51 -7.82 -3.04
CA LEU A 162 17.09 -7.93 -2.68
C LEU A 162 16.17 -7.27 -3.70
N LEU A 163 16.67 -6.28 -4.43
CA LEU A 163 15.88 -5.52 -5.39
C LEU A 163 15.59 -6.36 -6.63
N ARG A 164 14.34 -6.36 -7.06
CA ARG A 164 13.84 -6.97 -8.30
C ARG A 164 13.31 -5.86 -9.23
N PRO A 165 13.04 -6.16 -10.51
CA PRO A 165 12.60 -5.14 -11.48
C PRO A 165 11.43 -4.29 -10.99
N LEU A 166 10.45 -4.88 -10.30
CA LEU A 166 9.34 -4.14 -9.70
C LEU A 166 9.79 -3.13 -8.65
N GLY A 167 10.64 -3.53 -7.70
CA GLY A 167 11.13 -2.63 -6.65
C GLY A 167 11.97 -1.49 -7.23
N LEU A 168 12.77 -1.79 -8.25
CA LEU A 168 13.50 -0.77 -9.00
C LEU A 168 12.55 0.20 -9.70
N ALA A 169 11.52 -0.29 -10.39
CA ALA A 169 10.54 0.55 -11.06
C ALA A 169 9.80 1.49 -10.08
N VAL A 170 9.44 0.99 -8.89
CA VAL A 170 8.82 1.81 -7.82
C VAL A 170 9.79 2.88 -7.32
N TRP A 171 11.05 2.52 -7.10
CA TRP A 171 12.07 3.46 -6.68
C TRP A 171 12.25 4.58 -7.72
N LEU A 172 12.37 4.22 -9.00
CA LEU A 172 12.46 5.17 -10.11
C LEU A 172 11.23 6.08 -10.22
N ALA A 173 10.03 5.51 -10.09
CA ALA A 173 8.79 6.28 -10.14
C ALA A 173 8.68 7.30 -8.98
N ASP A 174 9.20 6.96 -7.80
CA ASP A 174 9.26 7.87 -6.65
C ASP A 174 10.24 9.02 -6.91
N VAL A 175 11.51 8.71 -7.21
CA VAL A 175 12.57 9.71 -7.43
C VAL A 175 12.30 10.57 -8.68
N GLY A 176 11.59 10.02 -9.67
CA GLY A 176 11.26 10.70 -10.90
C GLY A 176 12.38 10.63 -11.93
N ARG A 177 12.72 11.77 -12.54
CA ARG A 177 13.69 11.81 -13.64
C ARG A 177 15.09 11.49 -13.11
N LEU A 178 15.64 10.35 -13.50
CA LEU A 178 17.05 10.09 -13.33
C LEU A 178 17.84 10.87 -14.38
N GLU A 179 18.76 11.70 -13.92
CA GLU A 179 19.83 12.19 -14.78
C GLU A 179 20.88 11.09 -14.90
N LEU A 180 20.86 10.42 -16.05
CA LEU A 180 21.90 9.47 -16.40
C LEU A 180 23.18 10.26 -16.67
N ARG A 181 24.17 10.11 -15.79
CA ARG A 181 25.48 10.74 -15.97
C ARG A 181 26.35 9.79 -16.79
N PRO A 182 26.74 10.14 -18.03
CA PRO A 182 27.53 9.25 -18.89
C PRO A 182 28.81 8.75 -18.19
N GLY A 183 29.44 9.61 -17.38
CA GLY A 183 30.63 9.28 -16.59
C GLY A 183 30.49 8.09 -15.65
N GLU A 184 29.28 7.77 -15.19
CA GLU A 184 28.98 6.67 -14.24
C GLU A 184 28.82 5.31 -14.94
N PHE A 185 28.65 5.30 -16.26
CA PHE A 185 28.51 4.06 -17.03
C PHE A 185 29.85 3.53 -17.49
N LEU A 186 29.95 2.21 -17.61
CA LEU A 186 31.05 1.57 -18.36
C LEU A 186 31.03 2.05 -19.81
N PRO A 187 32.18 2.13 -20.52
CA PRO A 187 32.24 2.61 -21.90
C PRO A 187 31.20 1.97 -22.82
N GLU A 188 31.01 0.65 -22.71
CA GLU A 188 30.06 -0.14 -23.51
C GLU A 188 28.59 0.21 -23.21
N GLN A 189 28.28 0.63 -21.99
CA GLN A 189 26.92 1.00 -21.57
C GLN A 189 26.57 2.44 -21.93
N ARG A 190 27.57 3.31 -22.13
CA ARG A 190 27.37 4.73 -22.49
C ARG A 190 26.70 4.87 -23.85
N GLU A 191 27.17 4.11 -24.84
CA GLU A 191 26.61 4.19 -26.18
C GLU A 191 25.14 3.76 -26.22
N LEU A 192 24.80 2.67 -25.51
CA LEU A 192 23.42 2.21 -25.36
C LEU A 192 22.53 3.19 -24.60
N ALA A 193 23.04 3.79 -23.51
CA ALA A 193 22.26 4.71 -22.68
C ALA A 193 22.02 6.09 -23.35
N LEU A 194 22.87 6.48 -24.30
CA LEU A 194 22.81 7.77 -25.01
C LEU A 194 22.18 7.69 -26.40
N ALA A 195 21.89 6.48 -26.90
CA ALA A 195 21.27 6.26 -28.21
C ALA A 195 19.73 6.36 -28.21
N SER A 196 19.11 6.73 -27.08
CA SER A 196 17.64 6.84 -26.88
C SER A 196 17.20 8.29 -26.68
#